data_AF-A0A2J8A0I3-F1
#
_entry.id   AF-A0A2J8A0I3-F1
#
_cell.length_a   1.000
_cell.length_b   1.000
_cell.length_c   1.000
_cell.angle_alpha   90.00
_cell.angle_beta   90.00
_cell.angle_gamma   90.00
#
_symmetry.space_group_name_H-M   'P 1'
#
loop_
_entity.id
_entity.type
_entity.pdbx_description
1 polymer ?
#
loop_
_entity_poly.entity_id
_entity_poly.type
_entity_poly.pdbx_seq_one_letter_code
_entity_poly.pdbx_strand_id
1 'polypeptide(L)'
;MPGGYRVLGVDVMVERQNVVGRGTFATVLEGVMGSRPVAVKLFHRDVLGGTEDDLKGLKQEVAILARCQHPNVVELLGAGSTAAGDEVFLVEPFPAQPLARP
;
A
#
# COMPACT_ATOMS: atom_id res chain seq x y z
N MET A 1 -1.36 -19.07 6.68
CA MET A 1 -2.61 -18.76 5.95
C MET A 1 -2.33 -17.58 5.04
N PRO A 2 -2.52 -17.67 3.72
CA PRO A 2 -2.47 -16.49 2.87
C PRO A 2 -3.62 -15.57 3.29
N GLY A 3 -3.28 -14.38 3.77
CA GLY A 3 -4.26 -13.37 4.19
C GLY A 3 -4.74 -12.63 2.95
N GLY A 4 -6.00 -12.78 2.57
CA GLY A 4 -6.61 -11.90 1.57
C GLY A 4 -6.85 -10.52 2.19
N TYR A 5 -6.33 -9.46 1.57
CA TYR A 5 -6.55 -8.09 2.03
C TYR A 5 -7.62 -7.47 1.13
N ARG A 6 -8.70 -6.97 1.73
CA ARG A 6 -9.79 -6.31 1.00
C ARG A 6 -9.57 -4.80 1.00
N VAL A 7 -9.50 -4.21 -0.19
CA VAL A 7 -9.16 -2.80 -0.38
C VAL A 7 -10.31 -2.11 -1.11
N LEU A 8 -11.05 -1.22 -0.44
CA LEU A 8 -12.12 -0.41 -1.06
C LEU A 8 -13.12 -1.20 -1.93
N GLY A 9 -13.43 -2.44 -1.54
CA GLY A 9 -14.35 -3.31 -2.30
C GLY A 9 -13.71 -4.12 -3.44
N VAL A 10 -12.39 -4.05 -3.59
CA VAL A 10 -11.60 -4.87 -4.52
C VAL A 10 -10.73 -5.83 -3.71
N ASP A 11 -10.79 -7.12 -4.06
CA ASP A 11 -9.99 -8.14 -3.40
C ASP A 11 -8.56 -8.10 -3.95
N VAL A 12 -7.58 -7.83 -3.09
CA VAL A 12 -6.15 -7.89 -3.42
C VAL A 12 -5.57 -9.13 -2.76
N MET A 13 -5.04 -10.02 -3.59
CA MET A 13 -4.35 -11.21 -3.13
C MET A 13 -2.87 -10.87 -2.95
N VAL A 14 -2.38 -10.99 -1.72
CA VAL A 14 -0.97 -10.74 -1.39
C VAL A 14 -0.52 -11.71 -0.32
N GLU A 15 0.71 -12.20 -0.46
CA GLU A 15 1.34 -13.06 0.54
C GLU A 15 2.43 -12.29 1.26
N ARG A 16 2.45 -12.36 2.60
CA ARG A 16 3.45 -11.64 3.42
C ARG A 16 4.90 -12.02 3.11
N GLN A 17 5.12 -13.16 2.46
CA GLN A 17 6.44 -13.65 2.09
C GLN A 17 6.94 -13.06 0.77
N ASN A 18 6.05 -12.52 -0.07
CA ASN A 18 6.40 -11.92 -1.36
C ASN A 18 6.90 -10.48 -1.19
N VAL A 19 7.94 -10.30 -0.38
CA VAL A 19 8.55 -9.00 -0.12
C VAL A 19 9.43 -8.61 -1.30
N VAL A 20 9.08 -7.50 -1.94
CA VAL A 20 9.85 -6.90 -3.03
C VAL A 20 10.84 -5.86 -2.50
N GLY A 21 10.51 -5.21 -1.38
CA GLY A 21 11.39 -4.23 -0.76
C GLY A 21 11.02 -3.94 0.68
N ARG A 22 12.02 -3.52 1.46
CA ARG A 22 11.84 -3.02 2.83
C ARG A 22 12.44 -1.63 2.91
N GLY A 23 11.59 -0.63 3.16
CA GLY A 23 12.01 0.72 3.50
C GLY A 23 11.89 0.97 5.00
N THR A 24 12.32 2.15 5.42
CA THR A 24 12.26 2.59 6.83
C THR A 24 10.84 2.72 7.36
N PHE A 25 9.88 3.04 6.49
CA PHE A 25 8.50 3.36 6.86
C PHE A 25 7.50 2.27 6.45
N ALA A 26 7.88 1.40 5.52
CA ALA A 26 6.97 0.44 4.92
C ALA A 26 7.70 -0.78 4.33
N THR A 27 6.99 -1.90 4.30
CA THR A 27 7.36 -3.09 3.52
C THR A 27 6.52 -3.16 2.26
N VAL A 28 7.17 -3.35 1.12
CA VAL A 28 6.54 -3.48 -0.19
C VAL A 28 6.40 -4.97 -0.48
N LEU A 29 5.17 -5.41 -0.68
CA LEU A 29 4.83 -6.76 -1.11
C LEU A 29 4.36 -6.73 -2.56
N GLU A 30 4.59 -7.82 -3.29
CA GLU A 30 3.95 -8.08 -4.57
C GLU A 30 2.60 -8.74 -4.36
N GLY A 31 1.57 -8.18 -4.98
CA GLY A 31 0.22 -8.71 -4.95
C GLY A 31 -0.44 -8.71 -6.33
N VAL A 32 -1.66 -9.23 -6.38
CA VAL A 32 -2.48 -9.27 -7.59
C VAL A 32 -3.86 -8.71 -7.25
N MET A 33 -4.31 -7.76 -8.06
CA MET A 33 -5.65 -7.19 -8.02
C MET A 33 -6.40 -7.59 -9.30
N GLY A 34 -7.31 -8.55 -9.20
CA GLY A 34 -7.91 -9.20 -10.37
C GLY A 34 -6.85 -9.98 -11.18
N SER A 35 -6.43 -9.42 -12.32
CA SER A 35 -5.31 -9.95 -13.14
C SER A 35 -4.13 -8.97 -13.25
N ARG A 36 -4.16 -7.83 -12.53
CA ARG A 36 -3.13 -6.79 -12.57
C ARG A 36 -2.12 -7.02 -11.43
N PRO A 37 -0.82 -7.15 -11.72
CA PRO A 37 0.22 -7.08 -10.69
C PRO A 37 0.23 -5.71 -10.01
N VAL A 38 0.30 -5.72 -8.68
CA VAL A 38 0.29 -4.52 -7.84
C VAL A 38 1.39 -4.57 -6.79
N ALA A 39 1.88 -3.40 -6.40
CA ALA A 39 2.71 -3.25 -5.21
C ALA A 39 1.80 -2.87 -4.02
N VAL A 40 1.95 -3.61 -2.93
CA VAL A 40 1.25 -3.37 -1.66
C VAL A 40 2.26 -2.82 -0.66
N LYS A 41 2.18 -1.53 -0.37
CA LYS A 41 2.99 -0.88 0.67
C LYS A 41 2.30 -1.01 2.02
N LEU A 42 2.79 -1.90 2.87
CA LEU A 42 2.39 -2.07 4.26
C LEU A 42 3.20 -1.15 5.16
N PHE A 43 2.55 -0.19 5.80
CA PHE A 43 3.21 0.75 6.70
C PHE A 43 3.46 0.12 8.07
N HIS A 44 4.63 0.39 8.64
CA HIS A 44 4.99 -0.09 9.97
C HIS A 44 4.26 0.76 11.02
N ARG A 45 3.46 0.12 11.87
CA ARG A 45 2.65 0.80 12.89
C ARG A 45 3.50 1.60 13.88
N ASP A 46 4.69 1.10 14.21
CA ASP A 46 5.65 1.75 15.10
C ASP A 46 6.15 3.10 14.57
N VAL A 47 6.10 3.27 13.25
CA VAL A 47 6.53 4.49 12.55
C VAL A 47 5.38 5.50 12.42
N LEU A 48 4.14 5.02 12.48
CA LEU A 48 2.93 5.83 12.49
C LEU A 48 2.56 6.27 13.92
N GLY A 49 3.47 6.27 14.89
CA GLY A 49 3.24 6.81 16.25
C GLY A 49 2.16 6.13 17.11
N GLY A 50 1.34 5.25 16.53
CA GLY A 50 0.31 4.46 17.18
C GLY A 50 -0.91 5.24 17.67
N THR A 51 -0.96 6.57 17.50
CA THR A 51 -2.08 7.40 17.97
C THR A 51 -3.19 7.52 16.93
N GLU A 52 -4.41 7.88 17.37
CA GLU A 52 -5.52 8.17 16.45
C GLU A 52 -5.20 9.35 15.51
N ASP A 53 -4.42 10.33 15.97
CA ASP A 53 -4.04 11.50 15.18
C ASP A 53 -3.08 11.11 14.04
N ASP A 54 -2.17 10.18 14.26
CA ASP A 54 -1.27 9.68 13.21
C ASP A 54 -2.03 8.89 12.15
N LEU A 55 -3.00 8.05 12.56
CA LEU A 55 -3.89 7.35 11.63
C LEU A 55 -4.75 8.34 10.83
N LYS A 56 -5.13 9.46 11.43
CA LYS A 56 -5.86 10.53 10.75
C LYS A 56 -4.98 11.28 9.74
N GLY A 57 -3.73 11.58 10.11
CA GLY A 57 -2.72 12.16 9.21
C GLY A 57 -2.49 11.27 7.98
N LEU A 58 -2.31 9.97 8.21
CA LEU A 58 -2.15 9.00 7.13
C LEU A 58 -3.38 8.95 6.21
N LYS A 59 -4.60 8.85 6.77
CA LYS A 59 -5.84 8.90 5.97
C LYS A 59 -5.94 10.17 5.13
N GLN A 60 -5.47 11.29 5.64
CA GLN A 60 -5.49 12.57 4.94
C GLN A 60 -4.47 12.61 3.81
N GLU A 61 -3.24 12.12 4.03
CA GLU A 61 -2.25 11.97 2.96
C GLU A 61 -2.72 11.01 1.86
N VAL A 62 -3.31 9.87 2.24
CA VAL A 62 -3.93 8.93 1.31
C VAL A 62 -5.03 9.61 0.50
N ALA A 63 -5.90 10.40 1.14
CA ALA A 63 -6.97 11.13 0.45
C ALA A 63 -6.43 12.18 -0.52
N ILE A 64 -5.28 12.80 -0.22
CA ILE A 64 -4.59 13.73 -1.13
C ILE A 64 -4.02 12.96 -2.32
N LEU A 65 -3.28 11.87 -2.07
CA LEU A 65 -2.71 11.02 -3.12
C LEU A 65 -3.77 10.42 -4.04
N ALA A 66 -4.90 9.98 -3.47
CA ALA A 66 -6.05 9.48 -4.24
C ALA A 66 -6.62 10.51 -5.23
N ARG A 67 -6.44 11.81 -4.96
CA ARG A 67 -6.91 12.91 -5.82
C ARG A 67 -5.85 13.39 -6.80
N CYS A 68 -4.61 12.92 -6.70
CA CYS A 68 -3.52 13.30 -7.58
C CYS A 68 -3.40 12.31 -8.75
N GLN A 69 -4.02 12.64 -9.88
CA GLN A 69 -3.79 11.95 -11.16
C GLN A 69 -2.90 12.80 -12.05
N HIS A 70 -1.58 12.67 -11.89
CA HIS A 70 -0.60 13.37 -12.73
C HIS A 70 0.45 12.36 -13.22
N PRO A 71 0.98 12.46 -14.45
CA PRO A 71 1.96 11.52 -15.01
C PRO A 71 3.24 11.30 -14.18
N ASN A 72 3.55 12.23 -13.27
CA ASN A 72 4.73 12.19 -12.41
C ASN A 72 4.40 11.94 -10.92
N VAL A 73 3.12 11.70 -10.59
CA VAL A 73 2.68 11.37 -9.24
C VAL A 73 2.20 9.92 -9.26
N VAL A 74 2.62 9.14 -8.27
CA VAL A 74 2.30 7.70 -8.18
C VAL A 74 0.79 7.50 -8.24
N GLU A 75 0.33 6.69 -9.19
CA GLU A 75 -1.07 6.28 -9.31
C GLU A 75 -1.44 5.46 -8.07
N LEU A 76 -2.42 5.93 -7.29
CA LEU A 76 -2.95 5.17 -6.17
C LEU A 76 -4.18 4.38 -6.63
N LEU A 77 -4.09 3.04 -6.60
CA LEU A 77 -5.18 2.14 -6.96
C LEU A 77 -6.13 1.88 -5.79
N GLY A 78 -5.62 1.97 -4.56
CA GLY A 78 -6.43 1.80 -3.38
C GLY A 78 -5.64 1.96 -2.09
N ALA A 79 -6.38 2.04 -0.99
CA ALA A 79 -5.83 2.13 0.36
C ALA A 79 -6.79 1.47 1.34
N GLY A 80 -6.26 0.92 2.42
CA GLY A 80 -7.11 0.30 3.42
C GLY A 80 -6.34 -0.07 4.67
N SER A 81 -7.05 -0.70 5.60
CA SER A 81 -6.45 -1.31 6.78
C SER A 81 -6.86 -2.77 6.88
N THR A 82 -6.08 -3.55 7.60
CA THR A 82 -6.47 -4.92 8.00
C THR A 82 -7.78 -4.92 8.78
N ALA A 83 -8.43 -6.09 8.85
CA ALA A 83 -9.65 -6.27 9.65
C ALA A 83 -9.45 -5.96 11.14
N ALA A 84 -8.23 -6.12 11.65
CA ALA A 84 -7.86 -5.73 13.01
C ALA A 84 -7.54 -4.22 13.16
N GLY A 85 -7.47 -3.47 12.05
CA GLY A 85 -7.19 -2.03 12.04
C GLY A 85 -5.77 -1.66 12.46
N ASP A 86 -4.89 -2.65 12.60
CA ASP A 86 -3.53 -2.53 13.11
C ASP A 86 -2.49 -2.26 12.03
N GLU A 87 -2.79 -2.57 10.77
CA GLU A 87 -1.91 -2.32 9.64
C GLU A 87 -2.64 -1.53 8.57
N VAL A 88 -2.01 -0.47 8.08
CA VAL A 88 -2.49 0.32 6.95
C VAL A 88 -1.65 -0.02 5.73
N PHE A 89 -2.30 -0.12 4.59
CA PHE A 89 -1.63 -0.42 3.33
C PHE A 89 -2.11 0.48 2.20
N LEU A 90 -1.22 0.68 1.23
CA LEU A 90 -1.50 1.31 -0.06
C LEU A 90 -1.27 0.32 -1.19
N VAL A 91 -2.07 0.45 -2.24
CA VAL A 91 -1.98 -0.36 -3.45
C VAL A 91 -1.68 0.57 -4.62
N GLU A 92 -0.59 0.29 -5.32
CA GLU A 92 -0.14 1.01 -6.50
C GLU A 92 0.17 0.01 -7.63
N PRO A 93 0.22 0.45 -8.90
CA PRO A 93 0.63 -0.41 -9.99
C PRO A 93 2.05 -0.93 -9.75
N PHE A 94 2.26 -2.22 -9.97
CA PHE A 94 3.62 -2.74 -9.91
C PHE A 94 4.41 -2.20 -11.11
N PRO A 95 5.55 -1.52 -10.92
CA PRO A 95 6.32 -1.00 -12.04
C PRO A 95 6.86 -2.16 -12.87
N ALA A 96 6.78 -2.06 -14.20
CA ALA A 96 7.23 -3.11 -15.12
C ALA A 96 8.76 -3.31 -15.14
N GLN A 97 9.52 -2.44 -14.46
CA GLN A 97 10.98 -2.51 -14.31
C GLN A 97 11.41 -1.67 -13.09
N PRO A 98 12.55 -2.00 -12.42
CA PRO A 98 13.15 -1.06 -11.48
C PRO A 98 13.42 0.24 -12.24
N LEU A 99 13.02 1.38 -11.66
CA LEU A 99 13.55 2.68 -12.06
C LEU A 99 15.05 2.69 -11.73
N ALA A 100 15.85 2.04 -12.57
CA ALA A 100 17.28 2.24 -12.63
C ALA A 100 17.47 3.72 -12.98
N ARG A 101 17.89 4.50 -11.99
CA ARG A 101 18.29 5.89 -12.22
C ARG A 101 19.62 5.91 -12.99
N PRO A 102 19.84 6.91 -13.86
CA PRO A 102 21.05 7.07 -14.68
C PRO A 102 22.33 7.29 -13.86
#